data_AF-A0A960QG97-F1
#
_entry.id   AF-A0A960QG97-F1
#
_cell.length_a   1.000
_cell.length_b   1.000
_cell.length_c   1.000
_cell.angle_alpha   90.00
_cell.angle_beta   90.00
_cell.angle_gamma   90.00
#
_symmetry.space_group_name_H-M   'P 1'
#
loop_
_entity.id
_entity.type
_entity.pdbx_description
1 polymer ?
#
loop_
_entity_poly.entity_id
_entity_poly.type
_entity_poly.pdbx_seq_one_letter_code
_entity_poly.pdbx_strand_id
1 'polypeptide(L)'
;MDITNKTRKPISLPLPGGKKLFLGPGKTGQVTAKALEFPPVAKLIEAGDLMTAENAVKGIDGGSGISGPPPSSAPKANGAMRQSGDR
;
A
#
# COMPACT_ATOMS: atom_id res chain seq x y z
N MET A 1 -10.50 8.70 10.60
CA MET A 1 -9.36 8.71 11.53
C MET A 1 -8.24 7.92 10.89
N ASP A 2 -6.99 8.26 11.14
CA ASP A 2 -5.85 7.59 10.49
C ASP A 2 -5.03 6.83 11.52
N ILE A 3 -4.57 5.64 11.16
CA ILE A 3 -3.71 4.80 12.01
C ILE A 3 -2.42 4.45 11.26
N THR A 4 -1.31 4.40 11.99
CA THR A 4 0.03 4.15 11.44
C THR A 4 0.62 2.89 12.04
N ASN A 5 1.17 2.00 11.20
CA ASN A 5 1.95 0.86 11.65
C ASN A 5 3.39 1.30 11.97
N LYS A 6 3.78 1.26 13.24
CA LYS A 6 5.15 1.57 13.67
C LYS A 6 6.09 0.38 13.61
N THR A 7 5.57 -0.83 13.46
CA THR A 7 6.37 -2.04 13.44
C THR A 7 7.05 -2.22 12.08
N ARG A 8 8.15 -2.98 12.08
CA ARG A 8 8.86 -3.39 10.84
C ARG A 8 8.18 -4.56 10.14
N LYS A 9 7.04 -5.02 10.64
CA LYS A 9 6.29 -6.17 10.11
C LYS A 9 4.97 -5.67 9.49
N PRO A 10 4.51 -6.26 8.38
CA PRO A 10 3.17 -5.99 7.89
C PRO A 10 2.13 -6.53 8.89
N ILE A 11 1.06 -5.77 9.13
CA ILE A 11 -0.02 -6.13 10.04
C ILE A 11 -1.33 -6.21 9.26
N SER A 12 -2.12 -7.26 9.50
CA SER A 12 -3.49 -7.39 9.00
C SER A 12 -4.48 -7.17 10.13
N LEU A 13 -5.30 -6.14 10.02
CA LEU A 13 -6.26 -5.72 11.03
C LEU A 13 -7.69 -6.04 10.58
N PRO A 14 -8.44 -6.86 11.33
CA PRO A 14 -9.86 -7.02 11.07
C PRO A 14 -10.60 -5.74 11.47
N LEU A 15 -11.49 -5.28 10.60
CA LEU A 15 -12.36 -4.13 10.78
C LEU A 15 -13.83 -4.57 10.93
N PRO A 16 -14.69 -3.75 11.55
CA PRO A 16 -16.12 -4.02 11.62
C PRO A 16 -16.73 -4.19 10.22
N GLY A 17 -17.65 -5.14 10.09
CA GLY A 17 -18.28 -5.50 8.81
C GLY A 17 -17.47 -6.51 7.96
N GLY A 18 -16.55 -7.25 8.58
CA GLY A 18 -15.79 -8.33 7.92
C GLY A 18 -14.67 -7.85 7.00
N LYS A 19 -14.41 -6.54 6.95
CA LYS A 19 -13.31 -5.95 6.17
C LYS A 19 -11.98 -6.18 6.88
N LYS A 20 -10.88 -6.15 6.12
CA LYS A 20 -9.52 -6.21 6.67
C LYS A 20 -8.70 -5.05 6.13
N LEU A 21 -7.96 -4.39 7.01
CA LEU A 21 -7.00 -3.36 6.65
C LEU A 21 -5.60 -3.95 6.75
N PHE A 22 -4.87 -3.94 5.64
CA PHE A 22 -3.48 -4.34 5.62
C PHE A 22 -2.61 -3.09 5.72
N LEU A 23 -1.80 -3.01 6.76
CA LEU A 23 -0.83 -1.95 6.95
C LEU A 23 0.58 -2.51 6.76
N GLY A 24 1.25 -2.06 5.71
CA GLY A 24 2.69 -2.29 5.55
C GLY A 24 3.50 -1.63 6.68
N PRO A 25 4.76 -2.02 6.86
CA PRO A 25 5.63 -1.40 7.84
C PRO A 25 5.79 0.10 7.55
N GLY A 26 5.57 0.96 8.56
CA GLY A 26 5.62 2.42 8.42
C GLY A 26 4.45 3.04 7.64
N LYS A 27 3.44 2.24 7.23
CA LYS A 27 2.31 2.74 6.44
C LYS A 27 1.16 3.23 7.32
N THR A 28 0.46 4.23 6.79
CA THR A 28 -0.78 4.74 7.34
C THR A 28 -1.98 4.14 6.61
N GLY A 29 -3.09 3.97 7.31
CA GLY A 29 -4.37 3.59 6.74
C GLY A 29 -5.52 4.30 7.42
N GLN A 30 -6.56 4.58 6.65
CA GLN A 30 -7.74 5.27 7.12
C GLN A 30 -8.75 4.28 7.71
N VAL A 31 -9.25 4.60 8.89
CA VAL A 31 -10.25 3.82 9.62
C VAL A 31 -11.39 4.70 10.12
N THR A 32 -12.53 4.06 10.34
CA THR A 32 -13.73 4.67 10.94
C THR A 32 -13.63 4.68 12.47
N ALA A 33 -14.41 5.54 13.15
CA ALA A 33 -14.44 5.58 14.62
C ALA A 33 -14.78 4.21 15.25
N LYS A 34 -15.75 3.49 14.65
CA LYS A 34 -16.16 2.14 15.05
C LYS A 34 -15.03 1.11 14.98
N ALA A 35 -14.00 1.36 14.18
CA ALA A 35 -12.86 0.46 14.09
C ALA A 35 -11.88 0.64 15.26
N LEU A 36 -11.80 1.82 15.87
CA LEU A 36 -10.93 2.04 17.04
C LEU A 36 -11.48 1.35 18.29
N GLU A 37 -12.80 1.31 18.43
CA GLU A 37 -13.50 0.60 19.49
C GLU A 37 -13.47 -0.93 19.30
N PHE A 38 -13.00 -1.41 18.15
CA PHE A 38 -12.99 -2.84 17.86
C PHE A 38 -11.87 -3.52 18.67
N PRO A 39 -12.17 -4.58 19.46
CA PRO A 39 -11.20 -5.17 20.39
C PRO A 39 -9.83 -5.56 19.78
N PRO A 40 -9.75 -6.10 18.54
CA PRO A 40 -8.48 -6.37 17.88
C PRO A 40 -7.63 -5.13 17.59
N VAL A 41 -8.27 -4.00 17.26
CA VAL A 41 -7.57 -2.75 16.95
C VAL A 41 -7.11 -2.08 18.24
N ALA A 42 -7.98 -2.03 19.26
CA ALA A 42 -7.65 -1.49 20.57
C ALA A 42 -6.42 -2.18 21.19
N LYS A 43 -6.35 -3.52 21.14
CA LYS A 43 -5.19 -4.29 21.65
C LYS A 43 -3.87 -3.91 20.98
N LEU A 44 -3.90 -3.61 19.68
CA LEU A 44 -2.68 -3.26 18.93
C LEU A 44 -2.27 -1.81 19.12
N ILE A 45 -3.23 -0.93 19.44
CA ILE A 45 -2.95 0.43 19.90
C ILE A 45 -2.33 0.38 21.31
N GLU A 46 -2.91 -0.41 22.23
CA GLU A 46 -2.38 -0.61 23.58
C GLU A 46 -0.99 -1.25 23.58
N ALA A 47 -0.73 -2.19 22.68
CA ALA A 47 0.59 -2.79 22.48
C ALA A 47 1.63 -1.78 21.96
N GLY A 48 1.21 -0.63 21.45
CA GLY A 48 2.08 0.37 20.83
C GLY A 48 2.54 0.04 19.41
N ASP A 49 2.02 -1.06 18.83
CA ASP A 49 2.29 -1.46 17.45
C ASP A 49 1.62 -0.50 16.43
N LEU A 50 0.48 0.07 16.82
CA LEU A 50 -0.27 1.06 16.05
C LEU A 50 -0.33 2.41 16.76
N MET A 51 -0.23 3.50 16.00
CA MET A 51 -0.41 4.86 16.51
C MET A 51 -1.57 5.55 15.79
N THR A 52 -2.47 6.19 16.53
CA THR A 52 -3.55 7.03 15.98
C THR A 52 -2.99 8.40 15.58
N ALA A 53 -3.48 8.95 14.46
CA ALA A 53 -2.97 10.20 13.90
C ALA A 53 -3.40 11.46 14.64
N GLU A 54 -4.21 11.35 15.70
CA GLU A 54 -4.43 12.47 16.63
C GLU A 54 -3.12 12.93 17.30
N ASN A 55 -2.11 12.05 17.32
CA ASN A 55 -0.79 12.32 17.90
C ASN A 55 0.36 12.12 16.88
N ALA A 56 0.04 11.98 15.59
CA ALA A 56 1.04 11.82 14.53
C ALA A 56 1.14 13.10 13.70
N VAL A 57 2.13 13.93 14.04
CA VAL A 57 2.69 14.90 13.09
C VAL A 57 2.96 14.19 11.77
N LYS A 58 2.37 14.71 10.70
CA LYS A 58 2.42 14.26 9.32
C LYS A 58 3.87 14.13 8.83
N GLY A 59 4.50 13.01 9.14
CA GLY A 59 5.84 12.63 8.73
C GLY A 59 5.77 11.70 7.52
N ILE A 60 6.03 12.27 6.35
CA ILE A 60 6.73 11.68 5.20
C ILE A 60 7.25 10.22 5.39
N ASP A 61 6.76 9.26 4.60
CA ASP A 61 7.59 8.49 3.65
C ASP A 61 6.83 7.46 2.76
N GLY A 62 7.01 7.62 1.45
CA GLY A 62 7.50 6.55 0.57
C GLY A 62 6.60 5.35 0.26
N GLY A 63 5.51 5.52 -0.50
CA GLY A 63 4.71 4.42 -1.05
C GLY A 63 4.41 4.57 -2.54
N SER A 64 5.42 4.93 -3.33
CA SER A 64 5.34 4.92 -4.79
C SER A 64 5.12 3.48 -5.26
N GLY A 65 3.87 3.16 -5.58
CA GLY A 65 3.50 1.98 -6.36
C GLY A 65 3.34 2.35 -7.83
N ILE A 66 4.29 3.08 -8.43
CA ILE A 66 4.46 3.09 -9.88
C ILE A 66 5.38 1.93 -10.21
N SER A 67 4.80 0.75 -10.39
CA SER A 67 5.40 -0.27 -11.24
C SER A 67 5.15 0.15 -12.69
N GLY A 68 6.04 0.99 -13.22
CA GLY A 68 6.06 1.31 -14.65
C GLY A 68 6.60 0.13 -15.47
N PRO A 69 6.18 -0.04 -16.74
CA PRO A 69 7.08 -0.58 -17.74
C PRO A 69 8.09 0.52 -18.16
N PRO A 70 9.33 0.15 -18.52
CA PRO A 70 10.42 1.11 -18.70
C PRO A 70 10.19 2.04 -19.90
N PRO A 71 10.66 3.30 -19.85
CA PRO A 71 10.78 4.13 -21.04
C PRO A 71 12.15 3.87 -21.68
N SER A 72 12.19 3.42 -22.93
CA SER A 72 13.16 3.91 -23.92
C SER A 72 12.96 3.28 -25.29
N SER A 73 12.64 4.16 -26.23
CA SER A 73 13.44 4.40 -27.45
C SER A 73 13.88 3.19 -28.26
N ALA A 74 13.31 3.06 -29.45
CA ALA A 74 13.91 2.35 -30.57
C ALA A 74 15.38 2.77 -30.79
N PRO A 75 16.23 1.85 -31.26
CA PRO A 75 16.70 2.01 -32.63
C PRO A 75 16.71 0.69 -33.44
N LYS A 76 16.62 0.88 -34.76
CA LYS A 76 16.70 -0.11 -35.84
C LYS A 76 17.76 -1.20 -35.62
N ALA A 77 17.41 -2.45 -35.92
CA ALA A 77 18.33 -3.41 -36.55
C ALA A 77 17.55 -4.43 -37.38
N ASN A 78 18.08 -4.69 -38.57
CA ASN A 78 17.57 -5.51 -39.67
C ASN A 78 16.91 -6.84 -39.30
N GLY A 79 15.88 -7.21 -40.06
CA GLY A 79 15.52 -8.62 -40.27
C GLY A 79 14.04 -8.93 -40.12
N ALA A 80 13.20 -8.46 -41.05
CA ALA A 80 11.87 -9.01 -41.22
C ALA A 80 11.63 -9.25 -42.72
N MET A 81 11.97 -10.47 -43.15
CA MET A 81 11.50 -11.07 -44.38
C MET A 81 10.00 -10.83 -44.52
N ARG A 82 9.60 -10.08 -45.53
CA ARG A 82 8.21 -10.03 -46.01
C ARG A 82 8.21 -10.55 -47.43
N GLN A 83 8.00 -11.87 -47.46
CA GLN A 83 7.80 -12.69 -48.63
C GLN A 83 6.60 -12.17 -49.44
N SER A 84 6.80 -12.07 -50.74
CA SER A 84 5.85 -11.75 -51.79
C SER A 84 4.55 -12.56 -51.69
N GLY A 85 3.41 -11.95 -52.06
CA GLY A 85 2.16 -12.68 -52.28
C GLY A 85 0.98 -11.78 -52.66
N ASP A 86 0.67 -11.75 -53.96
CA ASP A 86 -0.61 -11.47 -54.63
C ASP A 86 -1.73 -10.70 -53.90
N ARG A 87 -1.95 -9.44 -54.31
CA ARG A 87 -3.19 -8.90 -54.93
C ARG A 87 -3.12 -7.38 -55.08
#